data_AF-A0A9Q1KLH9-F1
#
_entry.id   AF-A0A9Q1KLH9-F1
#
_cell.length_a   1.000
_cell.length_b   1.000
_cell.length_c   1.000
_cell.angle_alpha   90.00
_cell.angle_beta   90.00
_cell.angle_gamma   90.00
#
_symmetry.space_group_name_H-M   'P 1'
#
loop_
_entity.id
_entity.type
_entity.pdbx_description
1 polymer ?
#
loop_
_entity_poly.entity_id
_entity_poly.type
_entity_poly.pdbx_seq_one_letter_code
_entity_poly.pdbx_strand_id
1 'polypeptide(L)'
;MPKPTHGDSRTRSSISIFIVAGFCCFFYLLGAWQRSGFGKGDSIAMEITKSGADCAVLSKLSFETHHSGEIRTEDSEIQEKVIPPCDSRYTDYTPCQDQMRAMMFPRDNMQYRERHCPPQDELLHCLIPAPKGYVTPFPWPKSRDYVPYANAPYKALTVEKAIQNWIQYEGNVFRFPGGGTQFPQGADKYIDQLASVVPIEDGTVRTALDTGCGVASWGAYLWSRNVIAMSFAPRDSHEAQVQFALERGVPAVIGVLGTIKMPYPASAFDMAHCSRCLIPWGANGGMYMMEVDRVLRPGGYWVLSGPPINWKNNYKSWQRPKEELQQEQENIEKTAKLLCWEKKHEQGEIAIWQKTVGADSCRSRQSESEATICKSTNANDVWYKKMEACITPADSFASQQLKPFPERLYAVPPRVASGSVPGVSEDAYLKDNSLWKKRVKAYRRINSLLDTGRYRNIMDMNAGLGGFAAAIQSSKLWVMNVVPTIAERSTLGVVYERGLIGIYHDWCNLKDILIEMDRILRPEGAVIIRDEVDVLVRVKKMVAGMRWDSRMVDHEDGPLVPEKVVVAVKQYWTVGEGNSTSSQ
;
A
#
# COMPACT_ATOMS: atom_id res chain seq x y z
N MET A 1 -55.28 50.38 -25.47
CA MET A 1 -54.27 51.46 -25.45
C MET A 1 -53.20 51.12 -24.43
N PRO A 2 -51.94 50.87 -24.85
CA PRO A 2 -50.77 51.02 -24.00
C PRO A 2 -49.96 52.28 -24.41
N LYS A 3 -49.30 52.92 -23.45
CA LYS A 3 -48.34 54.03 -23.65
C LYS A 3 -47.18 53.85 -22.63
N PRO A 4 -45.97 54.40 -22.86
CA PRO A 4 -44.86 53.60 -23.39
C PRO A 4 -43.52 53.71 -22.62
N THR A 5 -42.58 52.81 -22.96
CA THR A 5 -41.10 52.89 -23.01
C THR A 5 -40.27 53.56 -21.89
N HIS A 6 -39.24 52.85 -21.43
CA HIS A 6 -37.83 53.23 -21.68
C HIS A 6 -36.92 51.98 -21.64
N GLY A 7 -36.18 51.75 -22.72
CA GLY A 7 -35.16 50.70 -22.83
C GLY A 7 -33.76 51.30 -22.65
N ASP A 8 -32.99 50.73 -21.74
CA ASP A 8 -31.57 51.06 -21.55
C ASP A 8 -30.70 50.16 -22.44
N SER A 9 -30.23 50.72 -23.55
CA SER A 9 -29.15 50.12 -24.34
C SER A 9 -27.80 50.44 -23.68
N ARG A 10 -27.29 49.54 -22.83
CA ARG A 10 -25.89 49.59 -22.41
C ARG A 10 -24.98 49.12 -23.55
N THR A 11 -24.39 50.08 -24.23
CA THR A 11 -23.24 49.90 -25.12
C THR A 11 -22.12 49.17 -24.36
N ARG A 12 -21.86 47.90 -24.73
CA ARG A 12 -20.67 47.18 -24.31
C ARG A 12 -19.46 47.93 -24.86
N SER A 13 -18.74 48.62 -23.98
CA SER A 13 -17.50 49.32 -24.30
C SER A 13 -16.54 48.39 -25.04
N SER A 14 -16.11 48.81 -26.22
CA SER A 14 -15.11 48.16 -27.08
C SER A 14 -13.81 47.82 -26.34
N ILE A 15 -13.53 48.49 -25.22
CA ILE A 15 -12.37 48.24 -24.34
C ILE A 15 -12.42 46.84 -23.71
N SER A 16 -13.61 46.32 -23.38
CA SER A 16 -13.73 44.99 -22.76
C SER A 16 -13.36 43.85 -23.71
N ILE A 17 -13.51 44.05 -25.03
CA ILE A 17 -13.18 43.04 -26.04
C ILE A 17 -11.66 42.97 -26.23
N PHE A 18 -10.97 44.12 -26.22
CA PHE A 18 -9.51 44.17 -26.32
C PHE A 18 -8.81 43.57 -25.10
N ILE A 19 -9.36 43.74 -23.89
CA ILE A 19 -8.82 43.12 -22.68
C ILE A 19 -8.93 41.59 -22.73
N VAL A 20 -10.10 41.07 -23.14
CA VAL A 20 -10.30 39.62 -23.26
C VAL A 20 -9.42 39.03 -24.37
N ALA A 21 -9.31 39.70 -25.52
CA ALA A 21 -8.40 39.28 -26.59
C ALA A 21 -6.94 39.30 -26.13
N GLY A 22 -6.52 40.32 -25.37
CA GLY A 22 -5.19 40.42 -24.79
C GLY A 22 -4.87 39.26 -23.82
N PHE A 23 -5.82 38.91 -22.94
CA PHE A 23 -5.66 37.75 -22.06
C PHE A 23 -5.61 36.43 -22.84
N CYS A 24 -6.45 36.26 -23.85
CA CYS A 24 -6.41 35.06 -24.70
C CYS A 24 -5.08 34.92 -25.45
N CYS A 25 -4.54 36.01 -26.00
CA CYS A 25 -3.22 36.00 -26.64
C CYS A 25 -2.09 35.74 -25.65
N PHE A 26 -2.16 36.30 -24.44
CA PHE A 26 -1.18 36.06 -23.39
C PHE A 26 -1.16 34.59 -22.95
N PHE A 27 -2.33 33.99 -22.68
CA PHE A 27 -2.42 32.57 -22.31
C PHE A 27 -2.07 31.62 -23.46
N TYR A 28 -2.37 32.01 -24.72
CA TYR A 28 -1.95 31.24 -25.89
C TYR A 28 -0.43 31.25 -26.07
N LEU A 29 0.22 32.40 -25.91
CA LEU A 29 1.69 32.52 -25.96
C LEU A 29 2.37 31.82 -24.78
N LEU A 30 1.80 31.90 -23.57
CA LEU A 30 2.29 31.17 -22.40
C LEU A 30 2.18 29.64 -22.60
N GLY A 31 1.06 29.17 -23.14
CA GLY A 31 0.85 27.76 -23.48
C GLY A 31 1.74 27.28 -24.64
N ALA A 32 2.02 28.13 -25.62
CA ALA A 32 2.96 27.82 -26.70
C ALA A 32 4.42 27.80 -26.23
N TRP A 33 4.79 28.69 -25.30
CA TRP A 33 6.13 28.73 -24.68
C TRP A 33 6.37 27.52 -23.76
N GLN A 34 5.36 27.08 -23.01
CA GLN A 34 5.42 25.82 -22.26
C GLN A 34 5.47 24.57 -23.17
N ARG A 35 4.96 24.65 -24.42
CA ARG A 35 5.04 23.57 -25.41
C ARG A 35 6.34 23.57 -26.22
N SER A 36 7.06 24.68 -26.35
CA SER A 36 8.41 24.71 -26.92
C SER A 36 9.42 24.21 -25.89
N GLY A 37 9.38 22.90 -25.64
CA GLY A 37 10.30 22.21 -24.73
C GLY A 37 11.75 22.45 -25.13
N PHE A 38 12.46 23.21 -24.29
CA PHE A 38 13.91 23.14 -24.18
C PHE A 38 14.26 23.28 -22.70
N GLY A 39 14.12 22.17 -21.96
CA GLY A 39 14.36 22.14 -20.53
C GLY A 39 14.94 20.78 -20.14
N LYS A 40 16.24 20.81 -19.84
CA LYS A 40 17.15 19.93 -19.07
C LYS A 40 16.58 19.00 -17.97
N GLY A 41 15.29 18.68 -17.92
CA GLY A 41 14.67 17.83 -16.91
C GLY A 41 14.98 16.34 -17.08
N ASP A 42 15.18 15.87 -18.31
CA ASP A 42 15.43 14.44 -18.57
C ASP A 42 16.80 13.96 -18.10
N SER A 43 17.82 14.83 -18.13
CA SER A 43 19.15 14.47 -17.63
C SER A 43 19.21 14.44 -16.09
N ILE A 44 18.46 15.31 -15.41
CA ILE A 44 18.43 15.37 -13.94
C ILE A 44 17.63 14.19 -13.38
N ALA A 45 16.51 13.82 -14.00
CA ALA A 45 15.75 12.63 -13.62
C ALA A 45 16.57 11.34 -13.78
N MET A 46 17.38 11.22 -14.85
CA MET A 46 18.32 10.09 -15.05
C MET A 46 19.52 10.12 -14.10
N GLU A 47 20.06 11.29 -13.77
CA GLU A 47 21.21 11.41 -12.86
C GLU A 47 20.81 11.09 -11.41
N ILE A 48 19.58 11.44 -10.99
CA ILE A 48 19.00 11.05 -9.69
C ILE A 48 18.73 9.53 -9.64
N THR A 49 18.46 8.88 -10.77
CA THR A 49 18.39 7.40 -10.80
C THR A 49 19.76 6.72 -10.80
N LYS A 50 20.83 7.44 -11.20
CA LYS A 50 22.22 6.94 -11.22
C LYS A 50 22.97 7.19 -9.91
N SER A 51 22.68 8.29 -9.23
CA SER A 51 23.17 8.61 -7.89
C SER A 51 22.28 7.92 -6.85
N GLY A 52 22.18 6.59 -6.93
CA GLY A 52 21.73 5.79 -5.81
C GLY A 52 22.63 6.14 -4.64
N ALA A 53 22.04 6.68 -3.56
CA ALA A 53 22.75 6.84 -2.31
C ALA A 53 23.40 5.48 -1.98
N ASP A 54 24.72 5.46 -1.85
CA ASP A 54 25.47 4.29 -1.42
C ASP A 54 24.94 3.87 -0.04
N CYS A 55 23.95 2.98 -0.02
CA CYS A 55 23.72 2.09 1.10
C CYS A 55 24.93 1.15 1.11
N ALA A 56 26.04 1.67 1.64
CA ALA A 56 27.18 0.86 1.97
C ALA A 56 26.66 -0.27 2.86
N VAL A 57 26.65 -1.47 2.30
CA VAL A 57 26.50 -2.69 3.06
C VAL A 57 27.56 -2.60 4.14
N LEU A 58 27.16 -2.63 5.42
CA LEU A 58 28.06 -3.03 6.50
C LEU A 58 28.37 -4.54 6.32
N SER A 59 28.92 -4.91 5.16
CA SER A 59 29.34 -6.26 4.86
C SER A 59 30.67 -6.45 5.56
N LYS A 60 30.65 -7.34 6.55
CA LYS A 60 31.79 -7.83 7.33
C LYS A 60 32.40 -6.81 8.30
N LEU A 61 31.80 -6.72 9.48
CA LEU A 61 32.63 -6.55 10.68
C LEU A 61 33.26 -7.92 11.01
N SER A 62 34.46 -8.17 10.49
CA SER A 62 35.32 -9.21 11.06
C SER A 62 35.91 -8.65 12.35
N PHE A 63 35.43 -9.10 13.49
CA PHE A 63 36.04 -8.80 14.78
C PHE A 63 37.05 -9.89 15.11
N GLU A 64 38.31 -9.71 14.70
CA GLU A 64 39.42 -10.28 15.46
C GLU A 64 39.64 -9.37 16.68
N THR A 65 39.52 -9.96 17.87
CA THR A 65 39.80 -9.31 19.16
C THR A 65 41.28 -8.96 19.25
N HIS A 66 41.63 -7.75 18.84
CA HIS A 66 42.89 -7.13 19.22
C HIS A 66 42.65 -6.19 20.39
N HIS A 67 42.95 -6.71 21.59
CA HIS A 67 43.22 -5.86 22.73
C HIS A 67 44.39 -4.94 22.37
N SER A 68 44.26 -3.65 22.70
CA SER A 68 45.23 -2.55 22.61
C SER A 68 45.32 -1.82 21.25
N GLY A 69 44.95 -0.53 21.25
CA GLY A 69 45.12 0.37 20.11
C GLY A 69 44.02 1.42 20.03
N GLU A 70 44.37 2.68 20.28
CA GLU A 70 43.54 3.89 20.35
C GLU A 70 42.31 3.94 19.44
N ILE A 71 41.17 4.24 20.07
CA ILE A 71 39.89 4.58 19.44
C ILE A 71 40.09 5.85 18.61
N ARG A 72 40.10 5.72 17.27
CA ARG A 72 39.85 6.85 16.39
C ARG A 72 38.36 7.17 16.44
N THR A 73 38.06 8.29 17.08
CA THR A 73 36.75 8.90 17.26
C THR A 73 36.10 9.27 15.92
N GLU A 74 35.14 8.46 15.47
CA GLU A 74 33.95 8.91 14.73
C GLU A 74 32.69 8.89 15.63
N ASP A 75 32.86 8.84 16.95
CA ASP A 75 31.80 9.03 17.97
C ASP A 75 31.52 10.53 18.23
N SER A 76 31.58 11.35 17.19
CA SER A 76 31.28 12.78 17.26
C SER A 76 29.75 13.00 17.32
N GLU A 77 29.23 13.09 18.54
CA GLU A 77 27.98 13.78 18.91
C GLU A 77 26.62 13.23 18.42
N ILE A 78 26.20 12.06 18.90
CA ILE A 78 24.77 11.90 19.23
C ILE A 78 24.58 12.43 20.65
N GLN A 79 24.58 13.74 20.87
CA GLN A 79 24.02 14.30 22.12
C GLN A 79 22.53 13.94 22.21
N GLU A 80 21.95 13.90 23.41
CA GLU A 80 20.48 13.84 23.61
C GLU A 80 19.84 15.13 23.07
N LYS A 81 19.82 15.28 21.75
CA LYS A 81 19.13 16.37 21.07
C LYS A 81 17.67 15.97 20.97
N VAL A 82 16.84 16.60 21.79
CA VAL A 82 15.39 16.54 21.66
C VAL A 82 15.03 16.81 20.20
N ILE A 83 14.33 15.87 19.56
CA ILE A 83 13.89 16.06 18.18
C ILE A 83 12.71 17.04 18.20
N PRO A 84 12.80 18.17 17.47
CA PRO A 84 11.77 19.19 17.52
C PRO A 84 10.47 18.71 16.86
N PRO A 85 9.32 19.25 17.25
CA PRO A 85 8.06 19.00 16.55
C PRO A 85 8.08 19.66 15.16
N CYS A 86 7.47 19.01 14.18
CA CYS A 86 7.15 19.60 12.89
C CYS A 86 6.00 20.62 13.02
N ASP A 87 5.88 21.50 12.04
CA ASP A 87 4.70 22.38 11.92
C ASP A 87 3.41 21.55 11.80
N SER A 88 2.33 22.03 12.43
CA SER A 88 1.00 21.42 12.39
C SER A 88 0.46 21.12 10.99
N ARG A 89 0.90 21.86 9.95
CA ARG A 89 0.53 21.60 8.55
C ARG A 89 0.97 20.22 8.04
N TYR A 90 1.94 19.59 8.70
CA TYR A 90 2.46 18.27 8.33
C TYR A 90 1.70 17.10 8.95
N THR A 91 0.55 17.34 9.60
CA THR A 91 -0.26 16.28 10.23
C THR A 91 -0.59 15.12 9.27
N ASP A 92 -0.90 15.41 7.99
CA ASP A 92 -1.16 14.38 6.96
C ASP A 92 0.00 14.23 5.96
N TYR A 93 1.23 14.46 6.43
CA TYR A 93 2.43 14.37 5.61
C TYR A 93 2.62 12.95 5.07
N THR A 94 2.59 12.85 3.74
CA THR A 94 2.94 11.64 2.99
C THR A 94 4.06 11.99 2.01
N PRO A 95 5.34 11.79 2.39
CA PRO A 95 6.49 12.37 1.67
C PRO A 95 6.47 12.04 0.17
N CYS A 96 6.25 10.77 -0.17
CA CYS A 96 6.28 10.30 -1.56
C CYS A 96 4.99 10.54 -2.36
N GLN A 97 4.02 11.26 -1.79
CA GLN A 97 2.71 11.53 -2.38
C GLN A 97 2.35 13.01 -2.21
N ASP A 98 3.38 13.87 -2.15
CA ASP A 98 3.21 15.32 -2.09
C ASP A 98 2.54 15.85 -3.37
N GLN A 99 1.50 16.66 -3.19
CA GLN A 99 0.69 17.14 -4.31
C GLN A 99 1.47 18.11 -5.19
N MET A 100 2.28 19.02 -4.63
CA MET A 100 3.02 19.98 -5.44
C MET A 100 4.06 19.28 -6.31
N ARG A 101 4.77 18.30 -5.73
CA ARG A 101 5.74 17.48 -6.47
C ARG A 101 5.07 16.62 -7.53
N ALA A 102 3.97 15.95 -7.20
CA ALA A 102 3.18 15.16 -8.15
C ALA A 102 2.82 15.97 -9.41
N MET A 103 2.44 17.24 -9.26
CA MET A 103 2.03 18.10 -10.38
C MET A 103 3.17 18.48 -11.34
N MET A 104 4.44 18.18 -11.00
CA MET A 104 5.59 18.38 -11.88
C MET A 104 5.78 17.25 -12.90
N PHE A 105 5.05 16.14 -12.76
CA PHE A 105 5.19 14.96 -13.61
C PHE A 105 4.07 14.85 -14.67
N PRO A 106 4.30 14.12 -15.78
CA PRO A 106 3.31 13.94 -16.84
C PRO A 106 1.97 13.37 -16.34
N ARG A 107 0.88 13.76 -17.02
CA ARG A 107 -0.45 13.20 -16.75
C ARG A 107 -0.68 11.83 -17.38
N ASP A 108 0.05 11.54 -18.45
CA ASP A 108 -0.07 10.30 -19.20
C ASP A 108 0.17 9.11 -18.30
N ASN A 109 -0.72 8.11 -18.40
CA ASN A 109 -0.66 6.87 -17.63
C ASN A 109 -0.54 7.10 -16.13
N MET A 110 -1.14 8.18 -15.62
CA MET A 110 -1.20 8.49 -14.18
C MET A 110 0.18 8.65 -13.51
N GLN A 111 1.25 8.95 -14.27
CA GLN A 111 2.61 9.13 -13.74
C GLN A 111 2.65 10.14 -12.59
N TYR A 112 1.91 11.25 -12.70
CA TYR A 112 1.79 12.23 -11.62
C TYR A 112 1.25 11.68 -10.29
N ARG A 113 0.53 10.57 -10.28
CA ARG A 113 0.01 9.93 -9.04
C ARG A 113 0.92 8.83 -8.50
N GLU A 114 2.05 8.58 -9.16
CA GLU A 114 3.04 7.61 -8.69
C GLU A 114 3.82 8.15 -7.49
N ARG A 115 4.68 7.29 -6.91
CA ARG A 115 5.53 7.67 -5.79
C ARG A 115 6.64 8.60 -6.28
N HIS A 116 6.62 9.83 -5.77
CA HIS A 116 7.64 10.85 -6.00
C HIS A 116 8.19 11.27 -4.65
N CYS A 117 9.25 10.62 -4.19
CA CYS A 117 9.83 10.88 -2.88
C CYS A 117 10.74 12.13 -2.91
N PRO A 118 10.79 12.92 -1.82
CA PRO A 118 11.77 13.98 -1.68
C PRO A 118 13.20 13.42 -1.64
N PRO A 119 14.20 14.17 -2.13
CA PRO A 119 15.61 13.83 -1.92
C PRO A 119 16.01 13.96 -0.44
N GLN A 120 17.19 13.45 -0.09
CA GLN A 120 17.66 13.33 1.30
C GLN A 120 17.73 14.68 2.04
N ASP A 121 18.08 15.76 1.35
CA ASP A 121 18.19 17.12 1.87
C ASP A 121 16.83 17.78 2.16
N GLU A 122 15.76 17.24 1.59
CA GLU A 122 14.38 17.71 1.80
C GLU A 122 13.61 16.86 2.84
N LEU A 123 14.25 15.83 3.42
CA LEU A 123 13.62 15.00 4.44
C LEU A 123 13.38 15.78 5.74
N LEU A 124 12.20 15.59 6.30
CA LEU A 124 11.83 16.19 7.58
C LEU A 124 12.48 15.41 8.73
N HIS A 125 13.42 16.04 9.44
CA HIS A 125 14.01 15.49 10.67
C HIS A 125 13.36 16.06 11.93
N CYS A 126 12.03 16.05 11.97
CA CYS A 126 11.19 16.50 13.08
C CYS A 126 10.09 15.47 13.39
N LEU A 127 9.47 15.55 14.57
CA LEU A 127 8.37 14.65 14.96
C LEU A 127 7.04 15.22 14.46
N ILE A 128 6.24 14.41 13.77
CA ILE A 128 4.95 14.88 13.25
C ILE A 128 3.89 14.82 14.37
N PRO A 129 3.23 15.95 14.68
CA PRO A 129 2.25 16.00 15.76
C PRO A 129 1.02 15.15 15.46
N ALA A 130 0.42 14.60 16.51
CA ALA A 130 -0.86 13.93 16.38
C ALA A 130 -1.99 14.96 16.18
N PRO A 131 -3.11 14.57 15.53
CA PRO A 131 -4.31 15.39 15.51
C PRO A 131 -4.78 15.75 16.92
N LYS A 132 -5.30 16.97 17.08
CA LYS A 132 -5.85 17.43 18.36
C LYS A 132 -7.09 16.61 18.73
N GLY A 133 -7.09 16.03 19.93
CA GLY A 133 -8.15 15.16 20.40
C GLY A 133 -8.16 13.76 19.77
N TYR A 134 -7.06 13.32 19.15
CA TYR A 134 -6.91 11.95 18.67
C TYR A 134 -7.25 10.96 19.80
N VAL A 135 -8.02 9.92 19.47
CA VAL A 135 -8.39 8.87 20.42
C VAL A 135 -8.02 7.50 19.89
N THR A 136 -7.88 6.55 20.81
CA THR A 136 -7.70 5.14 20.45
C THR A 136 -8.86 4.66 19.55
N PRO A 137 -8.57 4.07 18.38
CA PRO A 137 -9.61 3.49 17.52
C PRO A 137 -10.43 2.42 18.24
N PHE A 138 -11.69 2.25 17.84
CA PHE A 138 -12.53 1.20 18.40
C PHE A 138 -11.90 -0.20 18.21
N PRO A 139 -12.13 -1.16 19.11
CA PRO A 139 -11.70 -2.54 18.86
C PRO A 139 -12.40 -3.15 17.64
N TRP A 140 -11.69 -4.01 16.91
CA TRP A 140 -12.30 -4.80 15.83
C TRP A 140 -13.37 -5.76 16.40
N PRO A 141 -14.55 -5.93 15.77
CA PRO A 141 -14.95 -5.41 14.46
C PRO A 141 -15.63 -4.05 14.47
N LYS A 142 -15.79 -3.38 15.63
CA LYS A 142 -16.48 -2.07 15.68
C LYS A 142 -15.76 -1.00 14.84
N SER A 143 -14.42 -1.02 14.79
CA SER A 143 -13.66 -0.10 13.91
C SER A 143 -13.95 -0.29 12.42
N ARG A 144 -14.44 -1.47 12.00
CA ARG A 144 -14.85 -1.71 10.61
C ARG A 144 -15.90 -0.69 10.17
N ASP A 145 -16.82 -0.36 11.08
CA ASP A 145 -18.02 0.43 10.77
C ASP A 145 -17.95 1.84 11.34
N TYR A 146 -17.05 2.11 12.30
CA TYR A 146 -16.98 3.41 12.99
C TYR A 146 -15.54 3.90 13.15
N VAL A 147 -15.32 5.18 12.84
CA VAL A 147 -14.05 5.89 13.09
C VAL A 147 -14.35 7.17 13.88
N PRO A 148 -13.66 7.45 14.99
CA PRO A 148 -13.78 8.74 15.68
C PRO A 148 -13.44 9.91 14.75
N TYR A 149 -14.27 10.94 14.72
CA TYR A 149 -14.06 12.11 13.86
C TYR A 149 -12.69 12.76 14.09
N ALA A 150 -12.25 12.85 15.34
CA ALA A 150 -10.99 13.47 15.73
C ALA A 150 -9.75 12.77 15.15
N ASN A 151 -9.85 11.50 14.73
CA ASN A 151 -8.74 10.75 14.16
C ASN A 151 -8.46 11.10 12.69
N ALA A 152 -9.46 11.61 11.97
CA ALA A 152 -9.36 12.04 10.58
C ALA A 152 -10.41 13.13 10.30
N PRO A 153 -10.23 14.37 10.80
CA PRO A 153 -11.28 15.39 10.92
C PRO A 153 -11.74 16.05 9.59
N TYR A 154 -11.81 15.28 8.50
CA TYR A 154 -12.11 15.73 7.14
C TYR A 154 -13.54 15.37 6.73
N LYS A 155 -14.37 16.39 6.49
CA LYS A 155 -15.79 16.19 6.08
C LYS A 155 -15.99 16.14 4.57
N ALA A 156 -14.99 16.49 3.76
CA ALA A 156 -15.12 16.58 2.29
C ALA A 156 -15.73 15.32 1.67
N LEU A 157 -15.22 14.14 2.03
CA LEU A 157 -15.73 12.87 1.52
C LEU A 157 -17.20 12.60 1.92
N THR A 158 -17.61 13.02 3.12
CA THR A 158 -19.01 12.86 3.58
C THR A 158 -19.99 13.71 2.79
N VAL A 159 -19.55 14.86 2.30
CA VAL A 159 -20.37 15.75 1.46
C VAL A 159 -20.44 15.20 0.04
N GLU A 160 -19.30 14.86 -0.55
CA GLU A 160 -19.24 14.42 -1.95
C GLU A 160 -19.82 13.03 -2.20
N LYS A 161 -19.75 12.13 -1.22
CA LYS A 161 -20.22 10.74 -1.34
C LYS A 161 -21.49 10.44 -0.54
N ALA A 162 -22.18 11.48 -0.03
CA ALA A 162 -23.39 11.34 0.80
C ALA A 162 -24.43 10.41 0.15
N ILE A 163 -24.69 10.57 -1.15
CA ILE A 163 -25.71 9.83 -1.89
C ILE A 163 -25.31 8.35 -2.11
N GLN A 164 -24.02 8.04 -2.11
CA GLN A 164 -23.50 6.69 -2.38
C GLN A 164 -23.42 5.82 -1.13
N ASN A 165 -23.77 6.36 0.04
CA ASN A 165 -23.76 5.65 1.33
C ASN A 165 -22.38 5.04 1.66
N TRP A 166 -21.29 5.72 1.29
CA TRP A 166 -19.92 5.27 1.59
C TRP A 166 -19.54 5.56 3.04
N ILE A 167 -19.90 6.75 3.50
CA ILE A 167 -19.53 7.31 4.79
C ILE A 167 -20.60 8.30 5.23
N GLN A 168 -20.94 8.27 6.51
CA GLN A 168 -21.87 9.20 7.14
C GLN A 168 -21.19 9.86 8.33
N TYR A 169 -21.45 11.14 8.55
CA TYR A 169 -20.98 11.84 9.75
C TYR A 169 -22.12 11.85 10.78
N GLU A 170 -21.94 11.13 11.88
CA GLU A 170 -22.93 10.96 12.95
C GLU A 170 -22.35 11.45 14.28
N GLY A 171 -22.65 12.69 14.66
CA GLY A 171 -22.16 13.29 15.91
C GLY A 171 -20.64 13.43 15.93
N ASN A 172 -19.96 12.60 16.71
CA ASN A 172 -18.50 12.60 16.85
C ASN A 172 -17.80 11.41 16.15
N VAL A 173 -18.51 10.67 15.30
CA VAL A 173 -17.95 9.55 14.54
C VAL A 173 -18.29 9.64 13.06
N PHE A 174 -17.46 9.01 12.24
CA PHE A 174 -17.82 8.58 10.90
C PHE A 174 -18.34 7.15 10.95
N ARG A 175 -19.43 6.89 10.26
CA ARG A 175 -20.02 5.57 10.07
C ARG A 175 -19.83 5.10 8.63
N PHE A 176 -19.40 3.85 8.47
CA PHE A 176 -19.16 3.19 7.19
C PHE A 176 -20.14 2.01 7.06
N PRO A 177 -21.28 2.18 6.39
CA PRO A 177 -22.31 1.13 6.33
C PRO A 177 -21.98 -0.01 5.35
N GLY A 178 -20.77 0.00 4.76
CA GLY A 178 -20.35 -0.98 3.76
C GLY A 178 -21.01 -0.78 2.39
N GLY A 179 -21.72 0.34 2.19
CA GLY A 179 -22.38 0.68 0.94
C GLY A 179 -21.43 1.22 -0.13
N GLY A 180 -21.95 1.31 -1.34
CA GLY A 180 -21.30 2.00 -2.46
C GLY A 180 -22.06 1.80 -3.75
N THR A 181 -21.63 2.48 -4.81
CA THR A 181 -22.30 2.42 -6.13
C THR A 181 -22.47 0.98 -6.62
N GLN A 182 -21.44 0.13 -6.45
CA GLN A 182 -21.51 -1.28 -6.82
C GLN A 182 -21.99 -2.20 -5.69
N PHE A 183 -22.21 -1.66 -4.49
CA PHE A 183 -22.65 -2.41 -3.32
C PHE A 183 -23.91 -1.77 -2.72
N PRO A 184 -25.01 -1.60 -3.49
CA PRO A 184 -26.21 -0.90 -3.03
C PRO A 184 -26.89 -1.60 -1.84
N GLN A 185 -26.71 -2.92 -1.72
CA GLN A 185 -27.18 -3.75 -0.60
C GLN A 185 -26.08 -4.03 0.45
N GLY A 186 -24.93 -3.36 0.34
CA GLY A 186 -23.76 -3.55 1.18
C GLY A 186 -22.75 -4.56 0.63
N ALA A 187 -21.49 -4.40 1.04
CA ALA A 187 -20.36 -5.21 0.59
C ALA A 187 -20.52 -6.70 0.94
N ASP A 188 -21.19 -7.05 2.05
CA ASP A 188 -21.43 -8.44 2.46
C ASP A 188 -22.25 -9.21 1.41
N LYS A 189 -23.35 -8.63 0.92
CA LYS A 189 -24.19 -9.24 -0.12
C LYS A 189 -23.50 -9.37 -1.46
N TYR A 190 -22.65 -8.41 -1.78
CA TYR A 190 -21.80 -8.51 -2.96
C TYR A 190 -20.79 -9.66 -2.84
N ILE A 191 -20.16 -9.82 -1.66
CA ILE A 191 -19.25 -10.95 -1.40
C ILE A 191 -20.00 -12.28 -1.47
N ASP A 192 -21.22 -12.38 -0.95
CA ASP A 192 -22.07 -13.57 -1.09
C ASP A 192 -22.32 -13.92 -2.58
N GLN A 193 -22.55 -12.91 -3.41
CA GLN A 193 -22.71 -13.10 -4.86
C GLN A 193 -21.41 -13.58 -5.52
N LEU A 194 -20.24 -13.07 -5.10
CA LEU A 194 -18.96 -13.59 -5.61
C LEU A 194 -18.71 -15.03 -5.16
N ALA A 195 -19.09 -15.38 -3.93
CA ALA A 195 -18.91 -16.70 -3.35
C ALA A 195 -19.72 -17.80 -4.07
N SER A 196 -20.73 -17.45 -4.87
CA SER A 196 -21.43 -18.43 -5.71
C SER A 196 -20.62 -18.93 -6.91
N VAL A 197 -19.47 -18.30 -7.20
CA VAL A 197 -18.57 -18.65 -8.32
C VAL A 197 -17.14 -18.87 -7.83
N VAL A 198 -16.68 -18.07 -6.88
CA VAL A 198 -15.32 -18.11 -6.33
C VAL A 198 -15.36 -18.91 -5.01
N PRO A 199 -14.47 -19.89 -4.80
CA PRO A 199 -14.40 -20.66 -3.55
C PRO A 199 -13.76 -19.83 -2.43
N ILE A 200 -14.52 -18.87 -1.90
CA ILE A 200 -14.05 -17.94 -0.86
C ILE A 200 -13.96 -18.63 0.51
N GLU A 201 -14.88 -19.55 0.80
CA GLU A 201 -15.06 -20.09 2.16
C GLU A 201 -14.15 -21.28 2.50
N ASP A 202 -13.60 -21.99 1.50
CA ASP A 202 -12.80 -23.20 1.73
C ASP A 202 -11.32 -22.93 2.07
N GLY A 203 -10.92 -21.66 2.11
CA GLY A 203 -9.56 -21.22 2.40
C GLY A 203 -8.59 -21.24 1.21
N THR A 204 -9.06 -21.61 0.01
CA THR A 204 -8.27 -21.53 -1.24
C THR A 204 -7.95 -20.09 -1.59
N VAL A 205 -8.95 -19.21 -1.51
CA VAL A 205 -8.74 -17.76 -1.61
C VAL A 205 -8.41 -17.22 -0.23
N ARG A 206 -7.18 -16.73 -0.05
CA ARG A 206 -6.72 -16.14 1.21
C ARG A 206 -6.26 -14.71 1.06
N THR A 207 -5.48 -14.39 0.03
CA THR A 207 -4.98 -13.03 -0.24
C THR A 207 -5.68 -12.43 -1.45
N ALA A 208 -6.17 -11.21 -1.30
CA ALA A 208 -6.83 -10.46 -2.37
C ALA A 208 -6.13 -9.12 -2.64
N LEU A 209 -6.07 -8.69 -3.90
CA LEU A 209 -5.68 -7.35 -4.30
C LEU A 209 -6.94 -6.53 -4.61
N ASP A 210 -7.14 -5.40 -3.95
CA ASP A 210 -8.29 -4.50 -4.18
C ASP A 210 -7.83 -3.19 -4.81
N THR A 211 -8.01 -3.05 -6.13
CA THR A 211 -7.57 -1.87 -6.89
C THR A 211 -8.68 -0.82 -6.96
N GLY A 212 -8.36 0.44 -6.65
CA GLY A 212 -9.34 1.52 -6.58
C GLY A 212 -10.31 1.39 -5.40
N CYS A 213 -9.82 0.84 -4.29
CA CYS A 213 -10.61 0.40 -3.12
C CYS A 213 -11.44 1.49 -2.39
N GLY A 214 -11.24 2.77 -2.68
CA GLY A 214 -11.92 3.87 -1.99
C GLY A 214 -11.64 3.85 -0.48
N VAL A 215 -12.68 3.69 0.33
CA VAL A 215 -12.57 3.51 1.79
C VAL A 215 -12.32 2.05 2.22
N ALA A 216 -12.05 1.15 1.27
CA ALA A 216 -11.75 -0.27 1.47
C ALA A 216 -12.90 -1.11 2.07
N SER A 217 -14.16 -0.78 1.76
CA SER A 217 -15.32 -1.51 2.29
C SER A 217 -15.34 -2.99 1.88
N TRP A 218 -14.99 -3.33 0.64
CA TRP A 218 -14.92 -4.72 0.21
C TRP A 218 -13.89 -5.52 1.02
N GLY A 219 -12.66 -4.99 1.12
CA GLY A 219 -11.60 -5.59 1.94
C GLY A 219 -11.96 -5.71 3.42
N ALA A 220 -12.71 -4.75 3.97
CA ALA A 220 -13.15 -4.76 5.37
C ALA A 220 -14.13 -5.91 5.68
N TYR A 221 -15.04 -6.21 4.74
CA TYR A 221 -16.06 -7.24 4.92
C TYR A 221 -15.53 -8.65 4.59
N LEU A 222 -14.58 -8.77 3.65
CA LEU A 222 -13.87 -10.02 3.34
C LEU A 222 -13.19 -10.66 4.55
N TRP A 223 -12.80 -9.86 5.54
CA TRP A 223 -12.17 -10.35 6.77
C TRP A 223 -13.01 -11.41 7.49
N SER A 224 -14.34 -11.29 7.43
CA SER A 224 -15.27 -12.27 8.03
C SER A 224 -15.26 -13.62 7.32
N ARG A 225 -14.78 -13.68 6.07
CA ARG A 225 -14.60 -14.90 5.28
C ARG A 225 -13.15 -15.39 5.29
N ASN A 226 -12.33 -14.95 6.26
CA ASN A 226 -10.90 -15.25 6.34
C ASN A 226 -10.10 -14.89 5.09
N VAL A 227 -10.53 -13.88 4.32
CA VAL A 227 -9.77 -13.30 3.21
C VAL A 227 -9.18 -11.97 3.65
N ILE A 228 -7.89 -11.78 3.39
CA ILE A 228 -7.19 -10.52 3.65
C ILE A 228 -6.94 -9.78 2.33
N ALA A 229 -7.53 -8.60 2.20
CA ALA A 229 -7.34 -7.76 1.04
C ALA A 229 -6.24 -6.72 1.28
N MET A 230 -5.32 -6.60 0.34
CA MET A 230 -4.43 -5.44 0.23
C MET A 230 -5.12 -4.39 -0.61
N SER A 231 -5.58 -3.33 0.06
CA SER A 231 -6.34 -2.26 -0.59
C SER A 231 -5.40 -1.21 -1.18
N PHE A 232 -5.56 -0.89 -2.46
CA PHE A 232 -4.64 -0.08 -3.22
C PHE A 232 -5.40 1.04 -3.93
N ALA A 233 -5.14 2.30 -3.57
CA ALA A 233 -5.81 3.46 -4.16
C ALA A 233 -4.88 4.68 -4.21
N PRO A 234 -5.05 5.58 -5.20
CA PRO A 234 -4.27 6.80 -5.27
C PRO A 234 -4.58 7.73 -4.09
N ARG A 235 -3.67 8.67 -3.79
CA ARG A 235 -4.03 9.79 -2.90
C ARG A 235 -5.14 10.57 -3.59
N ASP A 236 -6.25 10.68 -2.88
CA ASP A 236 -7.49 11.24 -3.40
C ASP A 236 -7.59 12.74 -3.07
N SER A 237 -8.40 13.48 -3.82
CA SER A 237 -8.65 14.92 -3.59
C SER A 237 -9.39 15.19 -2.29
N HIS A 238 -10.02 14.19 -1.69
CA HIS A 238 -10.71 14.28 -0.40
C HIS A 238 -9.80 13.95 0.80
N GLU A 239 -8.48 13.98 0.60
CA GLU A 239 -7.39 13.90 1.59
C GLU A 239 -7.21 12.54 2.29
N ALA A 240 -8.27 11.83 2.68
CA ALA A 240 -8.19 10.80 3.73
C ALA A 240 -8.68 9.39 3.37
N GLN A 241 -8.93 9.01 2.10
CA GLN A 241 -9.50 7.69 1.78
C GLN A 241 -8.73 6.48 2.37
N VAL A 242 -7.43 6.39 2.08
CA VAL A 242 -6.55 5.33 2.62
C VAL A 242 -6.40 5.47 4.13
N GLN A 243 -6.40 6.70 4.66
CA GLN A 243 -6.35 6.95 6.10
C GLN A 243 -7.60 6.40 6.81
N PHE A 244 -8.79 6.58 6.24
CA PHE A 244 -10.01 5.95 6.76
C PHE A 244 -9.92 4.43 6.75
N ALA A 245 -9.41 3.81 5.68
CA ALA A 245 -9.20 2.37 5.64
C ALA A 245 -8.27 1.89 6.78
N LEU A 246 -7.16 2.60 7.00
CA LEU A 246 -6.21 2.30 8.07
C LEU A 246 -6.82 2.51 9.47
N GLU A 247 -7.56 3.60 9.71
CA GLU A 247 -8.26 3.88 10.97
C GLU A 247 -9.37 2.86 11.27
N ARG A 248 -10.03 2.33 10.23
CA ARG A 248 -10.97 1.21 10.35
C ARG A 248 -10.29 -0.12 10.70
N GLY A 249 -8.97 -0.22 10.46
CA GLY A 249 -8.18 -1.43 10.69
C GLY A 249 -8.09 -2.37 9.50
N VAL A 250 -8.19 -1.83 8.28
CA VAL A 250 -8.12 -2.55 7.00
C VAL A 250 -6.74 -2.32 6.37
N PRO A 251 -6.08 -3.35 5.80
CA PRO A 251 -4.82 -3.16 5.09
C PRO A 251 -5.02 -2.28 3.85
N ALA A 252 -4.26 -1.19 3.79
CA ALA A 252 -4.33 -0.27 2.66
C ALA A 252 -2.99 0.44 2.43
N VAL A 253 -2.70 0.75 1.17
CA VAL A 253 -1.53 1.51 0.73
C VAL A 253 -1.93 2.55 -0.32
N ILE A 254 -1.23 3.68 -0.32
CA ILE A 254 -1.38 4.66 -1.39
C ILE A 254 -0.58 4.17 -2.61
N GLY A 255 -1.25 4.09 -3.75
CA GLY A 255 -0.59 3.77 -5.02
C GLY A 255 -1.54 3.78 -6.22
N VAL A 256 -0.97 3.75 -7.41
CA VAL A 256 -1.72 3.73 -8.68
C VAL A 256 -1.11 2.68 -9.63
N LEU A 257 -1.93 2.09 -10.49
CA LEU A 257 -1.45 1.36 -11.66
C LEU A 257 -1.15 2.38 -12.76
N GLY A 258 0.09 2.87 -12.79
CA GLY A 258 0.56 3.91 -13.71
C GLY A 258 1.52 3.38 -14.77
N THR A 259 2.81 3.54 -14.51
CA THR A 259 3.94 3.07 -15.33
C THR A 259 4.94 2.22 -14.54
N ILE A 260 4.86 2.18 -13.21
CA ILE A 260 5.72 1.37 -12.33
C ILE A 260 5.02 0.09 -11.89
N LYS A 261 5.77 -1.02 -11.82
CA LYS A 261 5.29 -2.33 -11.35
C LYS A 261 4.79 -2.23 -9.91
N MET A 262 3.77 -3.00 -9.58
CA MET A 262 3.30 -3.13 -8.20
C MET A 262 4.39 -3.76 -7.32
N PRO A 263 4.57 -3.29 -6.08
CA PRO A 263 5.63 -3.74 -5.17
C PRO A 263 5.33 -5.10 -4.51
N TYR A 264 4.74 -6.01 -5.28
CA TYR A 264 4.37 -7.36 -4.89
C TYR A 264 5.11 -8.39 -5.76
N PRO A 265 5.49 -9.54 -5.19
CA PRO A 265 6.13 -10.60 -5.95
C PRO A 265 5.17 -11.18 -6.99
N ALA A 266 5.71 -11.88 -7.98
CA ALA A 266 4.88 -12.62 -8.90
C ALA A 266 4.10 -13.70 -8.16
N SER A 267 2.86 -13.97 -8.62
CA SER A 267 1.95 -14.93 -8.00
C SER A 267 1.77 -14.63 -6.50
N ALA A 268 1.44 -13.41 -6.11
CA ALA A 268 1.22 -13.02 -4.72
C ALA A 268 -0.22 -13.32 -4.24
N PHE A 269 -1.21 -13.02 -5.09
CA PHE A 269 -2.63 -12.99 -4.72
C PHE A 269 -3.42 -14.16 -5.29
N ASP A 270 -4.37 -14.66 -4.51
CA ASP A 270 -5.32 -15.69 -4.95
C ASP A 270 -6.51 -15.07 -5.71
N MET A 271 -6.79 -13.78 -5.44
CA MET A 271 -7.85 -13.02 -6.12
C MET A 271 -7.41 -11.56 -6.35
N ALA A 272 -7.85 -10.96 -7.45
CA ALA A 272 -7.71 -9.53 -7.73
C ALA A 272 -9.09 -8.94 -8.07
N HIS A 273 -9.36 -7.74 -7.58
CA HIS A 273 -10.67 -7.11 -7.67
C HIS A 273 -10.54 -5.63 -8.07
N CYS A 274 -11.47 -5.19 -8.90
CA CYS A 274 -11.71 -3.80 -9.22
C CYS A 274 -13.22 -3.54 -9.26
N SER A 275 -13.66 -2.52 -8.53
CA SER A 275 -15.04 -2.04 -8.56
C SER A 275 -15.06 -0.56 -8.90
N ARG A 276 -15.41 -0.24 -10.15
CA ARG A 276 -15.34 1.12 -10.73
C ARG A 276 -14.01 1.84 -10.44
N CYS A 277 -12.90 1.11 -10.52
CA CYS A 277 -11.57 1.63 -10.14
C CYS A 277 -10.99 2.69 -11.09
N LEU A 278 -11.66 2.99 -12.21
CA LEU A 278 -11.24 3.93 -13.24
C LEU A 278 -9.87 3.60 -13.89
N ILE A 279 -9.47 2.33 -13.81
CA ILE A 279 -8.27 1.84 -14.48
C ILE A 279 -8.65 1.46 -15.91
N PRO A 280 -8.00 2.01 -16.93
CA PRO A 280 -8.30 1.69 -18.32
C PRO A 280 -7.66 0.35 -18.70
N TRP A 281 -8.26 -0.76 -18.25
CA TRP A 281 -7.67 -2.11 -18.33
C TRP A 281 -7.24 -2.54 -19.74
N GLY A 282 -7.98 -2.13 -20.77
CA GLY A 282 -7.66 -2.42 -22.18
C GLY A 282 -6.64 -1.46 -22.82
N ALA A 283 -6.22 -0.39 -22.14
CA ALA A 283 -5.27 0.59 -22.67
C ALA A 283 -3.80 0.09 -22.60
N ASN A 284 -2.89 0.83 -23.25
CA ASN A 284 -1.44 0.55 -23.24
C ASN A 284 -1.09 -0.90 -23.61
N GLY A 285 -1.81 -1.47 -24.58
CA GLY A 285 -1.60 -2.86 -25.01
C GLY A 285 -1.99 -3.90 -23.95
N GLY A 286 -2.84 -3.55 -22.98
CA GLY A 286 -3.24 -4.45 -21.89
C GLY A 286 -2.22 -4.53 -20.74
N MET A 287 -1.25 -3.61 -20.68
CA MET A 287 -0.17 -3.58 -19.69
C MET A 287 -0.67 -3.73 -18.24
N TYR A 288 -1.80 -3.09 -17.89
CA TYR A 288 -2.38 -3.19 -16.54
C TYR A 288 -2.89 -4.59 -16.22
N MET A 289 -3.51 -5.26 -17.20
CA MET A 289 -3.95 -6.65 -17.04
C MET A 289 -2.75 -7.60 -16.98
N MET A 290 -1.68 -7.33 -17.73
CA MET A 290 -0.43 -8.10 -17.65
C MET A 290 0.23 -7.98 -16.26
N GLU A 291 0.18 -6.79 -15.65
CA GLU A 291 0.69 -6.60 -14.29
C GLU A 291 -0.19 -7.28 -13.23
N VAL A 292 -1.52 -7.28 -13.41
CA VAL A 292 -2.42 -8.11 -12.59
C VAL A 292 -2.13 -9.59 -12.80
N ASP A 293 -1.91 -10.04 -14.03
CA ASP A 293 -1.55 -11.42 -14.33
C ASP A 293 -0.26 -11.83 -13.62
N ARG A 294 0.77 -10.98 -13.63
CA ARG A 294 2.02 -11.24 -12.93
C ARG A 294 1.80 -11.53 -11.45
N VAL A 295 1.00 -10.72 -10.76
CA VAL A 295 0.78 -10.87 -9.30
C VAL A 295 -0.33 -11.87 -8.96
N LEU A 296 -1.17 -12.27 -9.91
CA LEU A 296 -2.24 -13.25 -9.71
C LEU A 296 -1.70 -14.67 -9.90
N ARG A 297 -1.98 -15.54 -8.91
CA ARG A 297 -1.58 -16.95 -8.96
C ARG A 297 -2.29 -17.70 -10.09
N PRO A 298 -1.66 -18.73 -10.67
CA PRO A 298 -2.36 -19.71 -11.49
C PRO A 298 -3.57 -20.30 -10.72
N GLY A 299 -4.73 -20.36 -11.37
CA GLY A 299 -6.00 -20.74 -10.73
C GLY A 299 -6.72 -19.61 -10.00
N GLY A 300 -6.07 -18.45 -9.81
CA GLY A 300 -6.64 -17.28 -9.16
C GLY A 300 -7.70 -16.57 -9.99
N TYR A 301 -8.46 -15.69 -9.33
CA TYR A 301 -9.64 -15.04 -9.92
C TYR A 301 -9.42 -13.54 -10.09
N TRP A 302 -9.87 -12.99 -11.22
CA TRP A 302 -9.98 -11.56 -11.43
C TRP A 302 -11.45 -11.15 -11.54
N VAL A 303 -11.85 -10.19 -10.71
CA VAL A 303 -13.22 -9.67 -10.65
C VAL A 303 -13.22 -8.22 -11.12
N LEU A 304 -13.99 -7.92 -12.16
CA LEU A 304 -14.24 -6.56 -12.62
C LEU A 304 -15.72 -6.24 -12.42
N SER A 305 -16.00 -5.14 -11.71
CA SER A 305 -17.36 -4.67 -11.45
C SER A 305 -17.56 -3.22 -11.88
N GLY A 306 -18.61 -2.98 -12.66
CA GLY A 306 -18.94 -1.68 -13.25
C GLY A 306 -18.52 -1.55 -14.71
N PRO A 307 -18.40 -0.32 -15.24
CA PRO A 307 -18.04 -0.12 -16.64
C PRO A 307 -16.72 -0.83 -17.00
N PRO A 308 -16.63 -1.48 -18.18
CA PRO A 308 -17.67 -1.53 -19.22
C PRO A 308 -18.68 -2.68 -19.07
N ILE A 309 -18.59 -3.53 -18.05
CA ILE A 309 -19.44 -4.73 -17.92
C ILE A 309 -20.92 -4.35 -17.86
N ASN A 310 -21.74 -4.96 -18.71
CA ASN A 310 -23.17 -4.65 -18.85
C ASN A 310 -23.46 -3.23 -19.38
N TRP A 311 -22.56 -2.69 -20.21
CA TRP A 311 -22.75 -1.40 -20.89
C TRP A 311 -24.04 -1.30 -21.72
N LYS A 312 -24.51 -2.41 -22.31
CA LYS A 312 -25.72 -2.43 -23.16
C LYS A 312 -26.94 -1.86 -22.43
N ASN A 313 -27.03 -2.12 -21.13
CA ASN A 313 -28.13 -1.67 -20.29
C ASN A 313 -27.84 -0.32 -19.61
N ASN A 314 -26.57 0.03 -19.38
CA ASN A 314 -26.20 1.14 -18.50
C ASN A 314 -25.56 2.36 -19.17
N TYR A 315 -25.19 2.30 -20.46
CA TYR A 315 -24.44 3.36 -21.16
C TYR A 315 -25.07 4.76 -20.99
N LYS A 316 -26.41 4.86 -21.00
CA LYS A 316 -27.14 6.13 -20.77
C LYS A 316 -26.89 6.69 -19.37
N SER A 317 -26.99 5.84 -18.34
CA SER A 317 -26.80 6.23 -16.94
C SER A 317 -25.36 6.68 -16.66
N TRP A 318 -24.40 6.07 -17.35
CA TRP A 318 -22.98 6.41 -17.24
C TRP A 318 -22.57 7.59 -18.13
N GLN A 319 -23.47 8.08 -18.98
CA GLN A 319 -23.21 9.18 -19.91
C GLN A 319 -21.98 8.91 -20.81
N ARG A 320 -21.81 7.65 -21.22
CA ARG A 320 -20.70 7.21 -22.09
C ARG A 320 -21.24 6.64 -23.41
N PRO A 321 -20.58 6.87 -24.56
CA PRO A 321 -20.94 6.29 -25.85
C PRO A 321 -20.95 4.76 -25.81
N LYS A 322 -21.85 4.14 -26.59
CA LYS A 322 -21.96 2.67 -26.67
C LYS A 322 -20.70 2.07 -27.27
N GLU A 323 -20.21 2.69 -28.34
CA GLU A 323 -19.09 2.24 -29.14
C GLU A 323 -17.80 2.23 -28.32
N GLU A 324 -17.61 3.24 -27.48
CA GLU A 324 -16.47 3.34 -26.55
C GLU A 324 -16.50 2.21 -25.50
N LEU A 325 -17.66 1.98 -24.86
CA LEU A 325 -17.81 0.93 -23.85
C LEU A 325 -17.70 -0.48 -24.46
N GLN A 326 -18.25 -0.66 -25.65
CA GLN A 326 -18.13 -1.91 -26.40
C GLN A 326 -16.65 -2.21 -26.71
N GLN A 327 -15.94 -1.24 -27.27
CA GLN A 327 -14.52 -1.37 -27.59
C GLN A 327 -13.67 -1.64 -26.33
N GLU A 328 -14.00 -0.98 -25.22
CA GLU A 328 -13.34 -1.20 -23.93
C GLU A 328 -13.51 -2.65 -23.45
N GLN A 329 -14.75 -3.19 -23.46
CA GLN A 329 -15.01 -4.57 -23.08
C GLN A 329 -14.34 -5.57 -24.05
N GLU A 330 -14.41 -5.32 -25.37
CA GLU A 330 -13.76 -6.16 -26.38
C GLU A 330 -12.24 -6.23 -26.20
N ASN A 331 -11.60 -5.10 -25.86
CA ASN A 331 -10.18 -5.04 -25.56
C ASN A 331 -9.83 -5.84 -24.30
N ILE A 332 -10.63 -5.72 -23.23
CA ILE A 332 -10.46 -6.52 -22.01
C ILE A 332 -10.57 -8.01 -22.32
N GLU A 333 -11.59 -8.43 -23.08
CA GLU A 333 -11.79 -9.83 -23.44
C GLU A 333 -10.69 -10.38 -24.34
N LYS A 334 -10.19 -9.57 -25.28
CA LYS A 334 -9.03 -9.92 -26.13
C LYS A 334 -7.78 -10.13 -25.28
N THR A 335 -7.48 -9.21 -24.37
CA THR A 335 -6.33 -9.32 -23.47
C THR A 335 -6.48 -10.49 -22.49
N ALA A 336 -7.67 -10.73 -21.94
CA ALA A 336 -7.93 -11.90 -21.09
C ALA A 336 -7.66 -13.22 -21.84
N LYS A 337 -8.08 -13.33 -23.11
CA LYS A 337 -7.76 -14.50 -23.95
C LYS A 337 -6.25 -14.65 -24.19
N LEU A 338 -5.54 -13.55 -24.45
CA LEU A 338 -4.07 -13.53 -24.61
C LEU A 338 -3.34 -14.01 -23.34
N LEU A 339 -3.85 -13.62 -22.17
CA LEU A 339 -3.35 -14.03 -20.85
C LEU A 339 -3.85 -15.41 -20.40
N CYS A 340 -4.59 -16.12 -21.27
CA CYS A 340 -5.16 -17.43 -20.97
C CYS A 340 -6.07 -17.42 -19.72
N TRP A 341 -6.90 -16.38 -19.61
CA TRP A 341 -7.95 -16.28 -18.62
C TRP A 341 -9.27 -16.75 -19.19
N GLU A 342 -10.00 -17.55 -18.42
CA GLU A 342 -11.33 -18.04 -18.79
C GLU A 342 -12.39 -17.21 -18.07
N LYS A 343 -13.37 -16.67 -18.81
CA LYS A 343 -14.52 -15.99 -18.21
C LYS A 343 -15.45 -17.02 -17.59
N LYS A 344 -15.57 -17.02 -16.26
CA LYS A 344 -16.41 -17.96 -15.49
C LYS A 344 -17.82 -17.45 -15.26
N HIS A 345 -17.98 -16.13 -15.21
CA HIS A 345 -19.26 -15.53 -14.88
C HIS A 345 -19.36 -14.12 -15.46
N GLU A 346 -20.54 -13.75 -15.94
CA GLU A 346 -20.91 -12.37 -16.25
C GLU A 346 -22.41 -12.20 -15.96
N GLN A 347 -22.74 -11.46 -14.92
CA GLN A 347 -24.12 -11.19 -14.53
C GLN A 347 -24.25 -9.79 -13.97
N GLY A 348 -25.23 -9.04 -14.50
CA GLY A 348 -25.33 -7.62 -14.18
C GLY A 348 -24.01 -6.93 -14.47
N GLU A 349 -23.56 -6.05 -13.59
CA GLU A 349 -22.30 -5.30 -13.76
C GLU A 349 -21.06 -6.07 -13.28
N ILE A 350 -21.13 -7.39 -13.07
CA ILE A 350 -20.03 -8.20 -12.52
C ILE A 350 -19.56 -9.18 -13.58
N ALA A 351 -18.26 -9.20 -13.84
CA ALA A 351 -17.62 -10.26 -14.61
C ALA A 351 -16.43 -10.85 -13.83
N ILE A 352 -16.30 -12.18 -13.91
CA ILE A 352 -15.28 -12.96 -13.20
C ILE A 352 -14.51 -13.79 -14.21
N TRP A 353 -13.20 -13.66 -14.18
CA TRP A 353 -12.26 -14.49 -14.93
C TRP A 353 -11.42 -15.34 -13.98
N GLN A 354 -10.99 -16.50 -14.45
CA GLN A 354 -10.03 -17.35 -13.76
C GLN A 354 -8.77 -17.52 -14.63
N LYS A 355 -7.60 -17.27 -14.03
CA LYS A 355 -6.31 -17.56 -14.64
C LYS A 355 -6.09 -19.07 -14.70
N THR A 356 -5.72 -19.61 -15.85
CA THR A 356 -5.55 -21.07 -16.01
C THR A 356 -4.31 -21.61 -15.29
N VAL A 357 -4.36 -22.90 -14.89
CA VAL A 357 -3.32 -23.59 -14.10
C VAL A 357 -2.28 -24.32 -14.99
N GLY A 358 -2.59 -24.57 -16.27
CA GLY A 358 -1.77 -25.39 -17.18
C GLY A 358 -1.16 -24.60 -18.35
N ALA A 359 0.17 -24.61 -18.46
CA ALA A 359 0.93 -23.81 -19.41
C ALA A 359 0.94 -24.35 -20.85
N ASP A 360 0.69 -25.65 -21.08
CA ASP A 360 1.03 -26.27 -22.37
C ASP A 360 0.09 -25.88 -23.51
N SER A 361 -1.22 -25.78 -23.25
CA SER A 361 -2.20 -25.30 -24.26
C SER A 361 -2.19 -23.77 -24.44
N CYS A 362 -1.66 -23.05 -23.45
CA CYS A 362 -1.57 -21.60 -23.46
C CYS A 362 -0.34 -21.12 -24.24
N ARG A 363 0.82 -21.77 -24.04
CA ARG A 363 2.08 -21.41 -24.72
C ARG A 363 1.99 -21.54 -26.24
N SER A 364 1.30 -22.58 -26.75
CA SER A 364 1.06 -22.74 -28.19
C SER A 364 0.23 -21.58 -28.75
N ARG A 365 -0.86 -21.20 -28.08
CA ARG A 365 -1.68 -20.04 -28.46
C ARG A 365 -0.93 -18.71 -28.36
N GLN A 366 -0.08 -18.56 -27.34
CA GLN A 366 0.76 -17.37 -27.19
C GLN A 366 1.77 -17.26 -28.34
N SER A 367 2.39 -18.37 -28.74
CA SER A 367 3.28 -18.42 -29.91
C SER A 367 2.57 -18.15 -31.24
N GLU A 368 1.28 -18.52 -31.36
CA GLU A 368 0.46 -18.21 -32.54
C GLU A 368 -0.04 -16.75 -32.57
N SER A 369 -0.14 -16.09 -31.41
CA SER A 369 -0.73 -14.76 -31.25
C SER A 369 0.27 -13.58 -31.24
N GLU A 370 1.55 -13.82 -31.57
CA GLU A 370 2.65 -12.83 -31.48
C GLU A 370 2.79 -12.17 -30.08
N ALA A 371 2.42 -12.89 -29.01
CA ALA A 371 2.50 -12.36 -27.65
C ALA A 371 3.95 -12.04 -27.25
N THR A 372 4.21 -10.80 -26.83
CA THR A 372 5.55 -10.42 -26.35
C THR A 372 5.78 -10.97 -24.96
N ILE A 373 6.83 -11.79 -24.78
CA ILE A 373 7.27 -12.31 -23.48
C ILE A 373 8.33 -11.36 -22.89
N CYS A 374 8.26 -11.11 -21.59
CA CYS A 374 9.22 -10.23 -20.92
C CYS A 374 10.65 -10.79 -20.98
N LYS A 375 11.64 -9.92 -21.23
CA LYS A 375 13.06 -10.31 -21.31
C LYS A 375 13.66 -10.68 -19.95
N SER A 376 13.25 -9.98 -18.90
CA SER A 376 13.73 -10.25 -17.54
C SER A 376 13.21 -11.61 -17.08
N THR A 377 14.12 -12.45 -16.59
CA THR A 377 13.78 -13.72 -15.95
C THR A 377 13.43 -13.58 -14.48
N ASN A 378 13.70 -12.42 -13.86
CA ASN A 378 13.36 -12.17 -12.46
C ASN A 378 12.02 -11.42 -12.36
N ALA A 379 10.93 -12.19 -12.24
CA ALA A 379 9.57 -11.67 -12.08
C ALA A 379 9.33 -10.91 -10.76
N ASN A 380 10.26 -11.01 -9.80
CA ASN A 380 10.22 -10.39 -8.49
C ASN A 380 11.05 -9.10 -8.39
N ASP A 381 11.79 -8.73 -9.44
CA ASP A 381 12.44 -7.41 -9.54
C ASP A 381 11.41 -6.34 -9.90
N VAL A 382 10.86 -5.70 -8.86
CA VAL A 382 9.70 -4.80 -8.97
C VAL A 382 9.90 -3.40 -8.39
N TRP A 383 10.90 -3.20 -7.52
CA TRP A 383 11.06 -1.93 -6.82
C TRP A 383 11.51 -0.80 -7.76
N TYR A 384 10.64 0.21 -7.96
CA TYR A 384 10.80 1.28 -8.95
C TYR A 384 11.12 0.80 -10.38
N LYS A 385 10.65 -0.39 -10.76
CA LYS A 385 10.80 -0.93 -12.11
C LYS A 385 9.62 -0.54 -12.97
N LYS A 386 9.89 -0.07 -14.20
CA LYS A 386 8.84 0.23 -15.17
C LYS A 386 8.09 -1.04 -15.56
N MET A 387 6.78 -0.91 -15.72
CA MET A 387 5.95 -1.92 -16.37
C MET A 387 6.29 -1.99 -17.86
N GLU A 388 6.14 -3.18 -18.40
CA GLU A 388 6.37 -3.49 -19.80
C GLU A 388 5.09 -4.12 -20.35
N ALA A 389 4.75 -3.85 -21.62
CA ALA A 389 3.62 -4.48 -22.29
C ALA A 389 4.02 -5.89 -22.78
N CYS A 390 4.35 -6.77 -21.83
CA CYS A 390 4.77 -8.15 -22.08
C CYS A 390 4.19 -9.09 -21.01
N ILE A 391 4.06 -10.37 -21.39
CA ILE A 391 3.61 -11.42 -20.48
C ILE A 391 4.81 -11.90 -19.67
N THR A 392 4.67 -11.88 -18.35
CA THR A 392 5.71 -12.39 -17.45
C THR A 392 5.73 -13.92 -17.52
N PRO A 393 6.89 -14.56 -17.77
CA PRO A 393 7.00 -16.02 -17.74
C PRO A 393 6.51 -16.58 -16.40
N ALA A 394 5.78 -17.70 -16.44
CA ALA A 394 5.38 -18.39 -15.22
C ALA A 394 6.62 -19.00 -14.53
N ASP A 395 6.79 -18.71 -13.24
CA ASP A 395 7.78 -19.39 -12.41
C ASP A 395 7.44 -20.89 -12.32
N SER A 396 8.46 -21.76 -12.39
CA SER A 396 8.28 -23.22 -12.40
C SER A 396 7.56 -23.77 -11.16
N PHE A 397 7.64 -23.07 -10.03
CA PHE A 397 6.96 -23.42 -8.78
C PHE A 397 5.56 -22.78 -8.65
N ALA A 398 5.23 -21.77 -9.44
CA ALA A 398 3.94 -21.06 -9.33
C ALA A 398 2.74 -21.94 -9.72
N SER A 399 2.97 -23.03 -10.46
CA SER A 399 1.98 -24.05 -10.80
C SER A 399 1.71 -25.05 -9.66
N GLN A 400 2.53 -25.08 -8.61
CA GLN A 400 2.32 -25.96 -7.47
C GLN A 400 1.19 -25.44 -6.58
N GLN A 401 0.21 -26.30 -6.31
CA GLN A 401 -0.97 -25.93 -5.53
C GLN A 401 -0.61 -25.71 -4.05
N LEU A 402 -0.98 -24.55 -3.52
CA LEU A 402 -0.84 -24.24 -2.10
C LEU A 402 -1.94 -24.95 -1.30
N LYS A 403 -1.62 -25.33 -0.06
CA LYS A 403 -2.64 -25.79 0.89
C LYS A 403 -3.66 -24.67 1.13
N PRO A 404 -4.94 -25.00 1.41
CA PRO A 404 -5.89 -24.01 1.88
C PRO A 404 -5.47 -23.40 3.23
N PHE A 405 -5.91 -22.16 3.49
CA PHE A 405 -5.74 -21.53 4.80
C PHE A 405 -6.71 -22.17 5.83
N PRO A 406 -6.30 -22.46 7.08
CA PRO A 406 -5.08 -22.01 7.76
C PRO A 406 -3.86 -22.93 7.64
N GLU A 407 -3.98 -24.13 7.06
CA GLU A 407 -2.85 -25.08 6.95
C GLU A 407 -1.65 -24.47 6.22
N ARG A 408 -1.94 -23.68 5.17
CA ARG A 408 -0.97 -22.88 4.40
C ARG A 408 -0.02 -22.05 5.25
N LEU A 409 -0.44 -21.60 6.44
CA LEU A 409 0.32 -20.69 7.29
C LEU A 409 1.66 -21.27 7.76
N TYR A 410 1.73 -22.60 7.92
CA TYR A 410 2.90 -23.33 8.40
C TYR A 410 3.41 -24.41 7.43
N ALA A 411 2.67 -24.71 6.36
CA ALA A 411 3.15 -25.56 5.29
C ALA A 411 4.44 -24.99 4.69
N VAL A 412 5.33 -25.86 4.20
CA VAL A 412 6.55 -25.47 3.49
C VAL A 412 6.13 -24.83 2.16
N PRO A 413 6.50 -23.57 1.90
CA PRO A 413 6.14 -22.90 0.65
C PRO A 413 6.81 -23.55 -0.56
N PRO A 414 6.12 -23.71 -1.71
CA PRO A 414 6.69 -24.28 -2.94
C PRO A 414 8.04 -23.71 -3.33
N ARG A 415 8.26 -22.39 -3.21
CA ARG A 415 9.55 -21.78 -3.56
C ARG A 415 10.71 -22.16 -2.63
N VAL A 416 10.38 -22.57 -1.40
CA VAL A 416 11.36 -23.09 -0.43
C VAL A 416 11.65 -24.55 -0.78
N ALA A 417 10.62 -25.36 -1.01
CA ALA A 417 10.76 -26.77 -1.40
C ALA A 417 11.52 -26.95 -2.73
N SER A 418 11.33 -26.04 -3.69
CA SER A 418 12.03 -26.05 -4.98
C SER A 418 13.47 -25.53 -4.91
N GLY A 419 13.93 -25.01 -3.76
CA GLY A 419 15.23 -24.36 -3.62
C GLY A 419 15.36 -23.02 -4.34
N SER A 420 14.24 -22.40 -4.74
CA SER A 420 14.23 -21.11 -5.47
C SER A 420 14.52 -19.90 -4.57
N VAL A 421 14.57 -20.08 -3.25
CA VAL A 421 15.02 -19.06 -2.28
C VAL A 421 16.42 -19.42 -1.81
N PRO A 422 17.48 -18.75 -2.32
CA PRO A 422 18.85 -19.09 -1.96
C PRO A 422 19.09 -19.07 -0.44
N GLY A 423 19.73 -20.13 0.06
CA GLY A 423 20.11 -20.24 1.47
C GLY A 423 18.96 -20.50 2.46
N VAL A 424 17.77 -20.87 1.98
CA VAL A 424 16.63 -21.27 2.83
C VAL A 424 16.23 -22.70 2.49
N SER A 425 16.61 -23.65 3.34
CA SER A 425 16.13 -25.04 3.27
C SER A 425 14.77 -25.20 3.98
N GLU A 426 14.08 -26.31 3.73
CA GLU A 426 12.86 -26.66 4.47
C GLU A 426 13.11 -26.71 5.98
N ASP A 427 14.22 -27.31 6.42
CA ASP A 427 14.63 -27.36 7.83
C ASP A 427 14.83 -25.96 8.41
N ALA A 428 15.45 -25.04 7.65
CA ALA A 428 15.64 -23.66 8.08
C ALA A 428 14.29 -22.95 8.27
N TYR A 429 13.34 -23.17 7.37
CA TYR A 429 11.98 -22.65 7.48
C TYR A 429 11.23 -23.21 8.70
N LEU A 430 11.33 -24.51 8.97
CA LEU A 430 10.71 -25.14 10.13
C LEU A 430 11.33 -24.65 11.46
N LYS A 431 12.64 -24.41 11.48
CA LYS A 431 13.34 -23.78 12.61
C LYS A 431 12.89 -22.34 12.82
N ASP A 432 12.76 -21.55 11.77
CA ASP A 432 12.24 -20.17 11.83
C ASP A 432 10.83 -20.13 12.47
N ASN A 433 9.94 -21.04 12.05
CA ASN A 433 8.60 -21.16 12.64
C ASN A 433 8.64 -21.46 14.14
N SER A 434 9.54 -22.34 14.57
CA SER A 434 9.69 -22.71 15.99
C SER A 434 10.27 -21.55 16.80
N LEU A 435 11.25 -20.85 16.24
CA LEU A 435 11.87 -19.66 16.84
C LEU A 435 10.85 -18.54 17.03
N TRP A 436 10.06 -18.21 16.02
CA TRP A 436 9.07 -17.13 16.13
C TRP A 436 7.94 -17.44 17.10
N LYS A 437 7.50 -18.71 17.20
CA LYS A 437 6.54 -19.12 18.24
C LYS A 437 7.08 -18.85 19.65
N LYS A 438 8.36 -19.13 19.88
CA LYS A 438 9.06 -18.84 21.16
C LYS A 438 9.16 -17.33 21.40
N ARG A 439 9.63 -16.57 20.41
CA ARG A 439 9.77 -15.10 20.48
C ARG A 439 8.44 -14.40 20.77
N VAL A 440 7.38 -14.74 20.06
CA VAL A 440 6.04 -14.15 20.28
C VAL A 440 5.52 -14.48 21.68
N LYS A 441 5.79 -15.68 22.22
CA LYS A 441 5.45 -16.02 23.61
C LYS A 441 6.18 -15.13 24.61
N ALA A 442 7.45 -14.78 24.36
CA ALA A 442 8.18 -13.82 25.18
C ALA A 442 7.62 -12.39 25.02
N TYR A 443 7.31 -11.97 23.78
CA TYR A 443 6.73 -10.66 23.49
C TYR A 443 5.39 -10.43 24.20
N ARG A 444 4.54 -11.46 24.31
CA ARG A 444 3.29 -11.39 25.09
C ARG A 444 3.51 -11.12 26.59
N ARG A 445 4.62 -11.58 27.16
CA ARG A 445 4.94 -11.34 28.58
C ARG A 445 5.41 -9.91 28.83
N ILE A 446 6.11 -9.32 27.86
CA ILE A 446 6.63 -7.94 27.95
C ILE A 446 5.64 -6.91 27.43
N ASN A 447 4.67 -7.30 26.62
CA ASN A 447 3.59 -6.44 26.16
C ASN A 447 2.28 -7.23 26.14
N SER A 448 1.55 -7.17 27.26
CA SER A 448 0.27 -7.88 27.42
C SER A 448 -0.82 -7.35 26.48
N LEU A 449 -0.66 -6.15 25.90
CA LEU A 449 -1.63 -5.57 24.97
C LEU A 449 -1.72 -6.34 23.64
N LEU A 450 -0.71 -7.14 23.28
CA LEU A 450 -0.70 -7.95 22.06
C LEU A 450 -1.90 -8.90 21.95
N ASP A 451 -2.41 -9.43 23.06
CA ASP A 451 -3.54 -10.38 23.06
C ASP A 451 -4.91 -9.73 23.34
N THR A 452 -4.93 -8.44 23.70
CA THR A 452 -6.17 -7.73 24.08
C THR A 452 -7.03 -7.32 22.89
N GLY A 453 -6.45 -7.26 21.69
CA GLY A 453 -7.07 -6.64 20.51
C GLY A 453 -6.86 -5.12 20.41
N ARG A 454 -6.09 -4.52 21.33
CA ARG A 454 -5.69 -3.10 21.27
C ARG A 454 -4.87 -2.79 20.01
N TYR A 455 -4.06 -3.73 19.55
CA TYR A 455 -3.29 -3.63 18.32
C TYR A 455 -3.99 -4.41 17.21
N ARG A 456 -4.61 -3.67 16.29
CA ARG A 456 -5.25 -4.22 15.07
C ARG A 456 -4.27 -4.30 13.90
N ASN A 457 -3.52 -3.22 13.69
CA ASN A 457 -2.55 -3.09 12.60
C ASN A 457 -1.15 -3.20 13.21
N ILE A 458 -0.35 -4.16 12.76
CA ILE A 458 1.04 -4.32 13.16
C ILE A 458 1.90 -4.23 11.90
N MET A 459 3.08 -3.62 11.98
CA MET A 459 4.06 -3.62 10.90
C MET A 459 5.29 -4.40 11.36
N ASP A 460 5.64 -5.44 10.61
CA ASP A 460 6.92 -6.12 10.75
C ASP A 460 7.86 -5.52 9.70
N MET A 461 8.81 -4.70 10.17
CA MET A 461 9.66 -3.91 9.28
C MET A 461 10.81 -4.71 8.67
N ASN A 462 11.04 -5.95 9.13
CA ASN A 462 12.02 -6.86 8.57
C ASN A 462 11.50 -8.31 8.66
N ALA A 463 10.52 -8.60 7.81
CA ALA A 463 9.69 -9.78 7.98
C ALA A 463 10.38 -11.12 7.73
N GLY A 464 11.54 -11.13 7.06
CA GLY A 464 12.23 -12.37 6.69
C GLY A 464 11.27 -13.34 5.97
N LEU A 465 11.01 -14.51 6.56
CA LEU A 465 10.10 -15.55 6.03
C LEU A 465 8.63 -15.39 6.49
N GLY A 466 8.28 -14.27 7.12
CA GLY A 466 6.95 -14.00 7.68
C GLY A 466 6.65 -14.76 8.98
N GLY A 467 7.68 -15.27 9.67
CA GLY A 467 7.53 -16.12 10.85
C GLY A 467 6.87 -15.40 12.03
N PHE A 468 7.17 -14.11 12.26
CA PHE A 468 6.48 -13.30 13.27
C PHE A 468 4.98 -13.21 13.01
N ALA A 469 4.60 -12.80 11.80
CA ALA A 469 3.21 -12.69 11.39
C ALA A 469 2.45 -14.02 11.47
N ALA A 470 3.11 -15.13 11.13
CA ALA A 470 2.54 -16.46 11.31
C ALA A 470 2.32 -16.84 12.78
N ALA A 471 3.30 -16.54 13.64
CA ALA A 471 3.25 -16.88 15.07
C ALA A 471 2.24 -16.02 15.86
N ILE A 472 1.97 -14.79 15.42
CA ILE A 472 1.00 -13.88 16.06
C ILE A 472 -0.39 -13.91 15.41
N GLN A 473 -0.59 -14.69 14.34
CA GLN A 473 -1.83 -14.72 13.58
C GLN A 473 -3.08 -14.87 14.49
N SER A 474 -4.08 -14.02 14.23
CA SER A 474 -5.35 -14.01 14.94
C SER A 474 -6.43 -13.35 14.07
N SER A 475 -7.71 -13.61 14.35
CA SER A 475 -8.83 -12.91 13.71
C SER A 475 -8.92 -11.42 14.11
N LYS A 476 -8.24 -11.02 15.19
CA LYS A 476 -8.29 -9.67 15.74
C LYS A 476 -7.27 -8.71 15.14
N LEU A 477 -6.23 -9.19 14.48
CA LEU A 477 -5.12 -8.37 13.98
C LEU A 477 -4.63 -8.79 12.60
N TRP A 478 -3.81 -7.94 12.00
CA TRP A 478 -3.06 -8.24 10.79
C TRP A 478 -1.67 -7.64 10.84
N VAL A 479 -0.75 -8.19 10.03
CA VAL A 479 0.63 -7.73 9.96
C VAL A 479 0.96 -7.29 8.54
N MET A 480 1.42 -6.05 8.37
CA MET A 480 2.12 -5.61 7.17
C MET A 480 3.54 -6.15 7.24
N ASN A 481 3.86 -7.14 6.43
CA ASN A 481 5.20 -7.71 6.36
C ASN A 481 6.05 -6.91 5.36
N VAL A 482 7.07 -6.19 5.84
CA VAL A 482 7.99 -5.44 4.99
C VAL A 482 9.25 -6.28 4.75
N VAL A 483 9.61 -6.43 3.49
CA VAL A 483 10.89 -7.04 3.10
C VAL A 483 11.79 -5.94 2.54
N PRO A 484 12.91 -5.60 3.21
CA PRO A 484 13.82 -4.58 2.73
C PRO A 484 14.37 -4.91 1.34
N THR A 485 14.46 -3.93 0.45
CA THR A 485 15.02 -4.12 -0.91
C THR A 485 16.53 -4.40 -0.89
N ILE A 486 17.20 -3.95 0.17
CA ILE A 486 18.62 -4.22 0.46
C ILE A 486 18.85 -5.65 0.98
N ALA A 487 17.80 -6.38 1.33
CA ALA A 487 17.94 -7.74 1.83
C ALA A 487 18.57 -8.63 0.75
N GLU A 488 19.56 -9.45 1.14
CA GLU A 488 20.22 -10.39 0.22
C GLU A 488 19.24 -11.41 -0.41
N ARG A 489 18.07 -11.58 0.21
CA ARG A 489 17.09 -12.61 -0.15
C ARG A 489 15.72 -11.99 -0.41
N SER A 490 15.17 -12.28 -1.59
CA SER A 490 13.79 -11.95 -1.94
C SER A 490 12.84 -12.95 -1.29
N THR A 491 12.41 -12.66 -0.06
CA THR A 491 11.56 -13.56 0.75
C THR A 491 10.07 -13.19 0.73
N LEU A 492 9.69 -12.06 0.12
CA LEU A 492 8.30 -11.58 0.16
C LEU A 492 7.32 -12.58 -0.46
N GLY A 493 7.73 -13.33 -1.49
CA GLY A 493 6.86 -14.35 -2.04
C GLY A 493 6.67 -15.57 -1.12
N VAL A 494 7.60 -15.85 -0.19
CA VAL A 494 7.41 -16.84 0.89
C VAL A 494 6.26 -16.37 1.78
N VAL A 495 6.26 -15.09 2.17
CA VAL A 495 5.20 -14.47 2.98
C VAL A 495 3.82 -14.65 2.33
N TYR A 496 3.71 -14.34 1.03
CA TYR A 496 2.46 -14.52 0.30
C TYR A 496 2.07 -16.00 0.15
N GLU A 497 3.02 -16.93 -0.05
CA GLU A 497 2.73 -18.36 -0.10
C GLU A 497 2.24 -18.94 1.23
N ARG A 498 2.45 -18.25 2.36
CA ARG A 498 1.85 -18.58 3.66
C ARG A 498 0.43 -18.04 3.84
N GLY A 499 -0.09 -17.26 2.90
CA GLY A 499 -1.39 -16.59 3.01
C GLY A 499 -1.35 -15.31 3.87
N LEU A 500 -0.18 -14.65 3.93
CA LEU A 500 0.05 -13.37 4.57
C LEU A 500 0.22 -12.26 3.51
N ILE A 501 0.16 -11.00 3.93
CA ILE A 501 0.35 -9.83 3.05
C ILE A 501 1.62 -9.08 3.40
N GLY A 502 2.19 -8.39 2.41
CA GLY A 502 3.40 -7.61 2.61
C GLY A 502 3.81 -6.78 1.41
N ILE A 503 4.91 -6.05 1.54
CA ILE A 503 5.42 -5.14 0.53
C ILE A 503 6.96 -5.06 0.59
N TYR A 504 7.60 -4.76 -0.54
CA TYR A 504 9.01 -4.34 -0.51
C TYR A 504 9.14 -2.90 -0.01
N HIS A 505 10.26 -2.56 0.63
CA HIS A 505 10.61 -1.15 0.90
C HIS A 505 12.12 -0.94 1.04
N ASP A 506 12.62 0.23 0.66
CA ASP A 506 14.04 0.66 0.66
C ASP A 506 14.51 1.49 1.86
N TRP A 507 14.06 1.19 3.09
CA TRP A 507 14.55 1.93 4.27
C TRP A 507 15.96 1.46 4.66
N CYS A 508 16.88 2.39 4.98
CA CYS A 508 18.30 2.08 5.15
C CYS A 508 18.97 2.80 6.34
N ASN A 509 18.62 4.06 6.63
CA ASN A 509 19.25 4.83 7.71
C ASN A 509 18.49 4.70 9.05
N LEU A 510 19.19 4.38 10.14
CA LEU A 510 18.57 4.18 11.47
C LEU A 510 17.75 5.40 11.95
N LYS A 511 18.28 6.62 11.78
CA LYS A 511 17.60 7.84 12.22
C LYS A 511 16.33 8.07 11.40
N ASP A 512 16.42 7.93 10.08
CA ASP A 512 15.27 8.09 9.19
C ASP A 512 14.21 7.01 9.44
N ILE A 513 14.64 5.77 9.72
CA ILE A 513 13.76 4.67 10.13
C ILE A 513 12.98 5.03 11.41
N LEU A 514 13.65 5.52 12.45
CA LEU A 514 12.98 5.88 13.71
C LEU A 514 12.02 7.06 13.54
N ILE A 515 12.38 8.06 12.74
CA ILE A 515 11.51 9.21 12.44
C ILE A 515 10.29 8.77 11.64
N GLU A 516 10.46 7.90 10.64
CA GLU A 516 9.34 7.33 9.89
C GLU A 516 8.46 6.42 10.76
N MET A 517 9.06 5.65 11.69
CA MET A 517 8.30 4.91 12.71
C MET A 517 7.45 5.86 13.55
N ASP A 518 7.98 7.00 14.00
CA ASP A 518 7.19 7.99 14.74
C ASP A 518 6.03 8.54 13.90
N ARG A 519 6.26 8.88 12.63
CA ARG A 519 5.20 9.37 11.75
C ARG A 519 4.05 8.38 11.57
N ILE A 520 4.35 7.08 11.41
CA ILE A 520 3.32 6.05 11.15
C ILE A 520 2.70 5.48 12.43
N LEU A 521 3.40 5.55 13.56
CA LEU A 521 2.93 5.02 14.82
C LEU A 521 1.86 5.94 15.41
N ARG A 522 0.70 5.35 15.68
CA ARG A 522 -0.39 6.02 16.39
C ARG A 522 0.06 6.42 17.80
N PRO A 523 -0.51 7.48 18.37
CA PRO A 523 -0.37 7.76 19.79
C PRO A 523 -0.61 6.52 20.65
N GLU A 524 0.22 6.33 21.68
CA GLU A 524 0.24 5.16 22.58
C GLU A 524 0.52 3.82 21.87
N GLY A 525 0.96 3.87 20.61
CA GLY A 525 1.48 2.72 19.89
C GLY A 525 2.81 2.26 20.49
N ALA A 526 3.09 0.97 20.36
CA ALA A 526 4.32 0.37 20.85
C ALA A 526 5.20 -0.12 19.69
N VAL A 527 6.51 -0.06 19.90
CA VAL A 527 7.56 -0.65 19.05
C VAL A 527 8.31 -1.69 19.85
N ILE A 528 8.62 -2.81 19.21
CA ILE A 528 9.51 -3.85 19.75
C ILE A 528 10.70 -3.95 18.80
N ILE A 529 11.89 -3.65 19.31
CA ILE A 529 13.16 -3.70 18.57
C ILE A 529 14.04 -4.76 19.21
N ARG A 530 14.51 -5.71 18.42
CA ARG A 530 15.42 -6.78 18.84
C ARG A 530 16.70 -6.64 18.04
N ASP A 531 17.81 -6.51 18.73
CA ASP A 531 19.14 -6.34 18.13
C ASP A 531 20.23 -6.58 19.17
N GLU A 532 21.49 -6.50 18.76
CA GLU A 532 22.64 -6.47 19.65
C GLU A 532 22.58 -5.28 20.63
N VAL A 533 23.10 -5.49 21.84
CA VAL A 533 22.95 -4.53 22.95
C VAL A 533 23.52 -3.14 22.63
N ASP A 534 24.61 -3.06 21.88
CA ASP A 534 25.27 -1.81 21.47
C ASP A 534 24.40 -0.99 20.50
N VAL A 535 23.76 -1.65 19.54
CA VAL A 535 22.77 -1.03 18.64
C VAL A 535 21.59 -0.51 19.45
N LEU A 536 21.07 -1.32 20.39
CA LEU A 536 19.91 -0.94 21.20
C LEU A 536 20.21 0.21 22.18
N VAL A 537 21.44 0.35 22.66
CA VAL A 537 21.86 1.52 23.45
C VAL A 537 21.78 2.80 22.60
N ARG A 538 22.22 2.75 21.34
CA ARG A 538 22.09 3.89 20.40
C ARG A 538 20.63 4.21 20.10
N VAL A 539 19.81 3.20 19.85
CA VAL A 539 18.36 3.34 19.63
C VAL A 539 17.70 3.99 20.84
N LYS A 540 17.97 3.50 22.06
CA LYS A 540 17.42 4.07 23.30
C LYS A 540 17.74 5.55 23.46
N LYS A 541 18.97 5.95 23.10
CA LYS A 541 19.38 7.37 23.14
C LYS A 541 18.59 8.22 22.16
N MET A 542 18.31 7.72 20.96
CA MET A 542 17.49 8.42 19.96
C MET A 542 16.04 8.53 20.40
N VAL A 543 15.40 7.42 20.80
CA VAL A 543 13.97 7.41 21.17
C VAL A 543 13.68 8.21 22.45
N ALA A 544 14.67 8.36 23.36
CA ALA A 544 14.56 9.28 24.49
C ALA A 544 14.36 10.74 24.02
N GLY A 545 14.97 11.13 22.90
CA GLY A 545 14.74 12.43 22.26
C GLY A 545 13.43 12.53 21.45
N MET A 546 12.67 11.43 21.32
CA MET A 546 11.47 11.33 20.47
C MET A 546 10.15 11.36 21.26
N ARG A 547 10.18 11.66 22.57
CA ARG A 547 9.01 11.59 23.46
C ARG A 547 8.42 10.17 23.53
N TRP A 548 9.29 9.17 23.55
CA TRP A 548 8.91 7.77 23.71
C TRP A 548 9.38 7.24 25.06
N ASP A 549 8.53 6.48 25.74
CA ASP A 549 8.93 5.75 26.94
C ASP A 549 9.48 4.41 26.53
N SER A 550 10.74 4.13 26.87
CA SER A 550 11.41 2.89 26.48
C SER A 550 11.96 2.10 27.66
N ARG A 551 11.91 0.77 27.53
CA ARG A 551 12.56 -0.16 28.45
C ARG A 551 13.31 -1.24 27.67
N MET A 552 14.45 -1.64 28.20
CA MET A 552 15.20 -2.79 27.68
C MET A 552 14.90 -4.01 28.54
N VAL A 553 14.76 -5.16 27.92
CA VAL A 553 14.55 -6.46 28.57
C VAL A 553 15.53 -7.47 27.99
N ASP A 554 15.85 -8.48 28.79
CA ASP A 554 16.72 -9.57 28.37
C ASP A 554 16.11 -10.44 27.28
N HIS A 555 16.99 -11.14 26.57
CA HIS A 555 16.63 -12.20 25.64
C HIS A 555 15.82 -13.30 26.35
N GLU A 556 14.94 -13.98 25.62
CA GLU A 556 14.11 -15.07 26.18
C GLU A 556 14.91 -16.29 26.63
N ASP A 557 16.18 -16.41 26.22
CA ASP A 557 17.14 -17.44 26.65
C ASP A 557 18.04 -17.01 27.82
N GLY A 558 17.84 -15.79 28.32
CA GLY A 558 18.47 -15.30 29.53
C GLY A 558 19.38 -14.07 29.31
N PRO A 559 19.91 -13.53 30.42
CA PRO A 559 20.62 -12.25 30.43
C PRO A 559 22.02 -12.28 29.81
N LEU A 560 22.59 -13.47 29.57
CA LEU A 560 23.93 -13.61 29.00
C LEU A 560 23.94 -13.58 27.46
N VAL A 561 22.77 -13.62 26.82
CA VAL A 561 22.68 -13.47 25.36
C VAL A 561 22.91 -11.99 25.00
N PRO A 562 23.85 -11.69 24.07
CA PRO A 562 24.15 -10.32 23.63
C PRO A 562 22.95 -9.60 22.99
N GLU A 563 22.16 -10.30 22.17
CA GLU A 563 20.90 -9.79 21.61
C GLU A 563 19.92 -9.46 22.76
N LYS A 564 19.35 -8.25 22.75
CA LYS A 564 18.34 -7.80 23.73
C LYS A 564 17.06 -7.38 23.02
N VAL A 565 16.06 -6.97 23.80
CA VAL A 565 14.81 -6.43 23.27
C VAL A 565 14.53 -5.08 23.92
N VAL A 566 14.27 -4.06 23.11
CA VAL A 566 13.72 -2.77 23.54
C VAL A 566 12.24 -2.73 23.22
N VAL A 567 11.43 -2.38 24.21
CA VAL A 567 10.02 -2.02 24.03
C VAL A 567 9.89 -0.53 24.27
N ALA A 568 9.38 0.20 23.28
CA ALA A 568 9.15 1.63 23.38
C ALA A 568 7.69 1.97 23.09
N VAL A 569 7.13 2.98 23.77
CA VAL A 569 5.76 3.44 23.61
C VAL A 569 5.77 4.92 23.28
N LYS A 570 5.13 5.31 22.18
CA LYS A 570 5.00 6.71 21.76
C LYS A 570 3.97 7.41 22.64
N GLN A 571 4.34 8.56 23.19
CA GLN A 571 3.41 9.39 23.96
C GLN A 571 2.47 10.20 23.04
N TYR A 572 1.27 10.49 23.54
CA TYR A 572 0.38 11.46 22.88
C TYR A 572 0.85 12.89 23.15
N TRP A 573 0.94 13.71 22.10
CA TRP A 573 1.29 15.12 22.21
C TRP A 573 0.79 15.89 20.98
N THR A 574 0.56 17.20 21.13
CA THR A 574 0.12 18.11 20.06
C THR A 574 0.97 19.39 19.99
N VAL A 575 0.95 20.11 18.86
CA VAL A 575 1.62 21.42 18.75
C VAL A 575 0.86 22.44 19.58
N GLY A 576 1.57 23.13 20.49
CA GLY A 576 1.00 24.19 21.34
C GLY A 576 0.77 23.77 22.80
N GLU A 577 0.93 22.49 23.15
CA GLU A 577 1.00 22.05 24.55
C GLU A 577 2.41 22.31 25.10
N GLY A 578 2.70 23.58 25.37
CA GLY A 578 3.83 23.96 26.21
C GLY A 578 3.54 23.61 27.67
N ASN A 579 4.34 22.73 28.27
CA ASN A 579 4.54 22.58 29.72
C ASN A 579 3.29 22.51 30.61
N SER A 580 2.42 21.52 30.38
CA SER A 580 1.60 21.00 31.48
C SER A 580 1.95 19.55 31.74
N THR A 581 3.01 19.33 32.51
CA THR A 581 3.13 18.14 33.36
C THR A 581 1.91 18.12 34.29
N SER A 582 0.83 17.43 33.89
CA SER A 582 -0.14 16.95 34.85
C SER A 582 0.34 15.60 35.36
N SER A 583 1.19 15.64 36.37
CA SER A 583 1.34 14.53 37.30
C SER A 583 -0.01 14.27 37.97
N GLN A 584 -0.64 13.15 37.62
CA GLN A 584 -1.47 12.34 38.54
C GLN A 584 -1.29 10.87 38.22
#